data_AF-A0A963EKU4-F1
#
_entry.id   AF-A0A963EKU4-F1
#
_cell.length_a   1.000
_cell.length_b   1.000
_cell.length_c   1.000
_cell.angle_alpha   90.00
_cell.angle_beta   90.00
_cell.angle_gamma   90.00
#
_symmetry.space_group_name_H-M   'P 1'
#
loop_
_entity.id
_entity.type
_entity.pdbx_description
1 polymer ?
#
loop_
_entity_poly.entity_id
_entity_poly.type
_entity_poly.pdbx_seq_one_letter_code
_entity_poly.pdbx_strand_id
1 'polypeptide(L)'
;KSNIAPNISEKQELLAARVAAGFAVVVAGYFGINPPGFVAQVVAFAFGLAAASFFPVILMGIFYKRMNKEGAVAGMLAGLIFTFSYIVYFKFVAPEMNTAANWLFGVSPEGIGTVGMLLNFAVAFAVSRVTAPPPEHIQHIVEDIRVPRGAGAAIDH
;
A
#
# COMPACT_ATOMS: atom_id res chain seq x y z
N LYS A 1 0.26 -18.48 11.35
CA LYS A 1 -0.79 -19.44 11.78
C LYS A 1 -1.92 -19.38 10.76
N SER A 2 -2.20 -20.47 10.05
CA SER A 2 -3.32 -20.55 9.10
C SER A 2 -4.63 -20.50 9.88
N ASN A 3 -5.44 -19.45 9.68
CA ASN A 3 -6.67 -19.22 10.44
C ASN A 3 -7.85 -20.08 9.97
N ILE A 4 -7.76 -20.70 8.79
CA ILE A 4 -8.87 -21.42 8.15
C ILE A 4 -8.67 -22.95 8.24
N ALA A 5 -7.44 -23.44 8.18
CA ALA A 5 -7.12 -24.87 8.32
C ALA A 5 -5.75 -25.05 9.01
N PRO A 6 -5.70 -25.14 10.35
CA PRO A 6 -4.43 -25.16 11.09
C PRO A 6 -3.61 -26.45 10.93
N ASN A 7 -4.21 -27.54 10.41
CA ASN A 7 -3.58 -28.86 10.24
C ASN A 7 -3.47 -29.30 8.77
N ILE A 8 -3.54 -28.37 7.82
CA ILE A 8 -3.37 -28.71 6.40
C ILE A 8 -1.90 -29.07 6.11
N SER A 9 -1.67 -30.13 5.33
CA SER A 9 -0.31 -30.45 4.90
C SER A 9 0.18 -29.44 3.86
N GLU A 10 1.49 -29.17 3.78
CA GLU A 10 2.08 -28.23 2.80
C GLU A 10 1.64 -28.55 1.36
N LYS A 11 1.55 -29.85 1.01
CA LYS A 11 1.07 -30.30 -0.30
C LYS A 11 -0.38 -29.89 -0.57
N GLN A 12 -1.24 -30.01 0.43
CA GLN A 12 -2.65 -29.62 0.32
C GLN A 12 -2.80 -28.09 0.32
N GLU A 13 -1.99 -27.37 1.09
CA GLU A 13 -1.97 -25.90 1.08
C GLU A 13 -1.55 -25.37 -0.29
N LEU A 14 -0.49 -25.92 -0.87
CA LEU A 14 -0.05 -25.58 -2.21
C LEU A 14 -1.11 -25.91 -3.28
N LEU A 15 -1.80 -27.04 -3.14
CA LEU A 15 -2.89 -27.40 -4.04
C LEU A 15 -4.05 -26.40 -3.94
N ALA A 16 -4.47 -26.07 -2.71
CA ALA A 16 -5.54 -25.10 -2.47
C ALA A 16 -5.18 -23.71 -3.01
N ALA A 17 -3.94 -23.25 -2.78
CA ALA A 17 -3.45 -21.98 -3.32
C ALA A 17 -3.47 -21.94 -4.85
N ARG A 18 -3.08 -23.04 -5.51
CA ARG A 18 -3.12 -23.16 -6.99
C ARG A 18 -4.54 -23.18 -7.52
N VAL A 19 -5.46 -23.91 -6.88
CA VAL A 19 -6.88 -23.94 -7.29
C VAL A 19 -7.51 -22.57 -7.12
N ALA A 20 -7.25 -21.89 -6.00
CA ALA A 20 -7.72 -20.53 -5.76
C ALA A 20 -7.17 -19.54 -6.79
N ALA A 21 -5.87 -19.61 -7.10
CA ALA A 21 -5.25 -18.79 -8.14
C ALA A 21 -5.85 -19.08 -9.54
N GLY A 22 -6.05 -20.35 -9.89
CA GLY A 22 -6.69 -20.74 -11.14
C GLY A 22 -8.12 -20.18 -11.26
N PHE A 23 -8.91 -20.30 -10.20
CA PHE A 23 -10.25 -19.71 -10.13
C PHE A 23 -10.22 -18.19 -10.28
N ALA A 24 -9.32 -17.51 -9.57
CA ALA A 24 -9.15 -16.05 -9.68
C ALA A 24 -8.78 -15.61 -11.10
N VAL A 25 -7.91 -16.36 -11.79
CA VAL A 25 -7.53 -16.09 -13.19
C VAL A 25 -8.72 -16.23 -14.14
N VAL A 26 -9.55 -17.27 -13.97
CA VAL A 26 -10.76 -17.44 -14.81
C VAL A 26 -11.74 -16.28 -14.60
N VAL A 27 -11.98 -15.88 -13.36
CA VAL A 27 -12.85 -14.74 -13.02
C VAL A 27 -12.28 -13.44 -13.59
N ALA A 28 -10.99 -13.18 -13.40
CA ALA A 28 -10.32 -12.00 -13.93
C ALA A 28 -10.34 -11.96 -15.46
N GLY A 29 -10.13 -13.11 -16.12
CA GLY A 29 -10.23 -13.24 -17.57
C GLY A 29 -11.64 -12.93 -18.09
N TYR A 30 -12.67 -13.43 -17.41
CA TYR A 30 -14.06 -13.15 -17.75
C TYR A 30 -14.37 -11.64 -17.66
N PHE A 31 -14.03 -10.99 -16.54
CA PHE A 31 -14.23 -9.55 -16.36
C PHE A 31 -13.28 -8.68 -17.21
N GLY A 32 -12.20 -9.24 -17.73
CA GLY A 32 -11.31 -8.57 -18.67
C GLY A 32 -11.90 -8.44 -20.07
N ILE A 33 -12.72 -9.41 -20.48
CA ILE A 33 -13.38 -9.40 -21.79
C ILE A 33 -14.63 -8.52 -21.75
N ASN A 34 -15.46 -8.64 -20.71
CA ASN A 34 -16.71 -7.89 -20.58
C ASN A 34 -16.93 -7.44 -19.13
N PRO A 35 -17.00 -6.12 -18.85
CA PRO A 35 -16.85 -4.98 -19.75
C PRO A 35 -15.37 -4.65 -20.07
N PRO A 36 -15.05 -4.25 -21.31
CA PRO A 36 -13.67 -3.94 -21.70
C PRO A 36 -13.12 -2.76 -20.89
N GLY A 37 -11.90 -2.90 -20.38
CA GLY A 37 -11.20 -1.88 -19.60
C GLY A 37 -11.49 -1.87 -18.09
N PHE A 38 -12.44 -2.68 -17.62
CA PHE A 38 -12.76 -2.78 -16.18
C PHE A 38 -11.56 -3.26 -15.35
N VAL A 39 -10.86 -4.30 -15.83
CA VAL A 39 -9.68 -4.85 -15.14
C VAL A 39 -8.58 -3.79 -15.00
N ALA A 40 -8.34 -3.00 -16.05
CA ALA A 40 -7.33 -1.93 -15.99
C ALA A 40 -7.67 -0.87 -14.93
N GLN A 41 -8.95 -0.51 -14.78
CA GLN A 41 -9.40 0.43 -13.76
C GLN A 41 -9.25 -0.13 -12.34
N VAL A 42 -9.70 -1.36 -12.10
CA VAL A 42 -9.60 -2.00 -10.78
C VAL A 42 -8.13 -2.18 -10.36
N VAL A 43 -7.26 -2.54 -11.31
CA VAL A 43 -5.81 -2.62 -11.08
C VAL A 43 -5.23 -1.25 -10.73
N ALA A 44 -5.63 -0.20 -11.46
CA ALA A 44 -5.20 1.17 -11.15
C ALA A 44 -5.64 1.60 -9.74
N PHE A 45 -6.88 1.31 -9.34
CA PHE A 45 -7.35 1.58 -7.97
C PHE A 45 -6.57 0.81 -6.91
N ALA A 46 -6.30 -0.48 -7.14
CA ALA A 46 -5.56 -1.31 -6.21
C ALA A 46 -4.13 -0.77 -6.00
N PHE A 47 -3.42 -0.45 -7.08
CA PHE A 47 -2.10 0.17 -6.98
C PHE A 47 -2.14 1.56 -6.38
N GLY A 48 -3.13 2.38 -6.71
CA GLY A 48 -3.30 3.72 -6.13
C GLY A 48 -3.53 3.67 -4.62
N LEU A 49 -4.41 2.79 -4.14
CA LEU A 49 -4.67 2.59 -2.71
C LEU A 49 -3.47 1.99 -1.98
N ALA A 50 -2.75 1.05 -2.60
CA ALA A 50 -1.52 0.48 -2.03
C ALA A 50 -0.40 1.54 -1.96
N ALA A 51 -0.24 2.35 -3.01
CA ALA A 51 0.72 3.46 -3.05
C ALA A 51 0.41 4.51 -1.99
N ALA A 52 -0.87 4.83 -1.76
CA ALA A 52 -1.29 5.78 -0.74
C ALA A 52 -1.17 5.26 0.70
N SER A 53 -0.93 3.96 0.92
CA SER A 53 -0.99 3.34 2.25
C SER A 53 0.31 2.65 2.66
N PHE A 54 0.60 1.49 2.08
CA PHE A 54 1.71 0.63 2.48
C PHE A 54 3.05 1.20 2.06
N PHE A 55 3.15 1.78 0.86
CA PHE A 55 4.43 2.23 0.33
C PHE A 55 5.13 3.26 1.23
N PRO A 56 4.47 4.37 1.67
CA PRO A 56 5.08 5.33 2.59
C PRO A 56 5.52 4.72 3.92
N VAL A 57 4.67 3.88 4.51
CA VAL A 57 4.95 3.28 5.81
C VAL A 57 6.11 2.30 5.75
N ILE A 58 6.20 1.48 4.70
CA ILE A 58 7.33 0.57 4.49
C ILE A 58 8.61 1.39 4.28
N LEU A 59 8.57 2.41 3.42
CA LEU A 59 9.75 3.23 3.13
C LEU A 59 10.24 3.96 4.40
N MET A 60 9.34 4.59 5.15
CA MET A 60 9.72 5.25 6.39
C MET A 60 10.11 4.27 7.49
N GLY A 61 9.51 3.09 7.58
CA GLY A 61 9.92 2.06 8.52
C GLY A 61 11.37 1.60 8.27
N ILE A 62 11.75 1.47 6.99
CA ILE A 62 13.10 1.06 6.60
C ILE A 62 14.10 2.21 6.74
N PHE A 63 13.77 3.45 6.34
CA PHE A 63 14.74 4.55 6.23
C PHE A 63 14.66 5.63 7.32
N TYR A 64 13.58 5.71 8.09
CA TYR A 64 13.39 6.69 9.16
C TYR A 64 13.31 6.04 10.56
N LYS A 65 14.39 6.16 11.35
CA LYS A 65 14.55 5.47 12.65
C LYS A 65 13.47 5.81 13.69
N ARG A 66 12.87 7.01 13.58
CA ARG A 66 11.83 7.50 14.49
C ARG A 66 10.42 7.14 14.04
N MET A 67 10.24 6.40 12.94
CA MET A 67 8.91 5.97 12.53
C MET A 67 8.30 5.06 13.61
N ASN A 68 7.14 5.45 14.13
CA ASN A 68 6.41 4.70 15.17
C ASN A 68 5.04 4.24 14.66
N LYS A 69 4.36 3.41 15.46
CA LYS A 69 3.08 2.79 15.12
C LYS A 69 2.00 3.83 14.88
N GLU A 70 1.97 4.87 15.69
CA GLU A 70 1.00 5.95 15.68
C GLU A 70 1.11 6.75 14.37
N GLY A 71 2.34 7.13 14.00
CA GLY A 71 2.64 7.79 12.72
C GLY A 71 2.28 6.91 11.53
N ALA A 72 2.67 5.64 11.56
CA ALA A 72 2.34 4.69 10.50
C ALA A 72 0.82 4.53 10.30
N VAL A 73 0.06 4.33 11.39
CA VAL A 73 -1.39 4.16 11.33
C VAL A 73 -2.08 5.45 10.88
N ALA A 74 -1.70 6.60 11.42
CA ALA A 74 -2.27 7.89 11.03
C ALA A 74 -2.02 8.20 9.55
N GLY A 75 -0.79 7.95 9.06
CA GLY A 75 -0.45 8.10 7.65
C GLY A 75 -1.26 7.18 6.74
N MET A 76 -1.34 5.88 7.07
CA MET A 76 -2.15 4.93 6.29
C MET A 76 -3.62 5.35 6.24
N LEU A 77 -4.20 5.74 7.37
CA LEU A 77 -5.60 6.18 7.41
C LEU A 77 -5.80 7.45 6.58
N ALA A 78 -4.93 8.45 6.70
CA ALA A 78 -5.03 9.68 5.92
C ALA A 78 -4.95 9.41 4.41
N GLY A 79 -3.93 8.66 3.97
CA GLY A 79 -3.75 8.31 2.56
C GLY A 79 -4.88 7.44 1.99
N LEU A 80 -5.32 6.43 2.75
CA LEU A 80 -6.43 5.55 2.35
C LEU A 80 -7.75 6.29 2.29
N ILE A 81 -8.13 7.01 3.34
CA ILE A 81 -9.41 7.71 3.39
C ILE A 81 -9.47 8.74 2.27
N PHE A 82 -8.39 9.51 2.06
CA PHE A 82 -8.34 10.48 0.96
C PHE A 82 -8.49 9.81 -0.41
N THR A 83 -7.65 8.81 -0.72
CA THR A 83 -7.64 8.15 -2.02
C THR A 83 -8.97 7.42 -2.28
N PHE A 84 -9.46 6.69 -1.29
CA PHE A 84 -10.71 5.94 -1.39
C PHE A 84 -11.91 6.87 -1.54
N SER A 85 -12.01 7.92 -0.73
CA SER A 85 -13.12 8.88 -0.83
C SER A 85 -13.12 9.62 -2.16
N TYR A 86 -11.96 9.98 -2.70
CA TYR A 86 -11.83 10.59 -4.03
C TYR A 86 -12.32 9.64 -5.14
N ILE A 87 -11.87 8.38 -5.11
CA ILE A 87 -12.34 7.35 -6.06
C ILE A 87 -13.85 7.17 -5.93
N VAL A 88 -14.38 7.01 -4.71
CA VAL A 88 -15.80 6.80 -4.46
C VAL A 88 -16.64 7.98 -4.95
N TYR A 89 -16.18 9.20 -4.68
CA TYR A 89 -16.89 10.41 -5.08
C TYR A 89 -17.05 10.50 -6.60
N PHE A 90 -15.96 10.39 -7.35
CA PHE A 90 -16.01 10.55 -8.81
C PHE A 90 -16.48 9.31 -9.57
N LYS A 91 -16.42 8.11 -9.00
CA LYS A 91 -16.83 6.87 -9.69
C LYS A 91 -18.22 6.38 -9.32
N PHE A 92 -18.71 6.69 -8.12
CA PHE A 92 -19.96 6.12 -7.61
C PHE A 92 -20.97 7.16 -7.12
N VAL A 93 -20.54 8.27 -6.52
CA VAL A 93 -21.47 9.26 -5.93
C VAL A 93 -21.88 10.32 -6.94
N ALA A 94 -20.92 10.89 -7.67
CA ALA A 94 -21.12 11.96 -8.64
C ALA A 94 -20.37 11.66 -9.95
N PRO A 95 -20.70 10.55 -10.65
CA PRO A 95 -20.05 10.18 -11.91
C PRO A 95 -20.19 11.24 -13.00
N GLU A 96 -21.26 12.03 -12.99
CA GLU A 96 -21.47 13.18 -13.87
C GLU A 96 -20.42 14.29 -13.68
N MET A 97 -19.84 14.38 -12.47
CA MET A 97 -18.79 15.34 -12.15
C MET A 97 -17.40 14.82 -12.48
N ASN A 98 -17.26 13.60 -13.00
CA ASN A 98 -15.98 13.00 -13.36
C ASN A 98 -15.41 13.56 -14.67
N THR A 99 -15.09 14.85 -14.66
CA THR A 99 -14.46 15.58 -15.76
C THR A 99 -13.17 16.24 -15.28
N ALA A 100 -12.23 16.46 -16.21
CA ALA A 100 -10.92 17.03 -15.88
C ALA A 100 -10.99 18.41 -15.20
N ALA A 101 -12.07 19.16 -15.41
CA ALA A 101 -12.30 20.45 -14.76
C ALA A 101 -12.55 20.34 -13.24
N ASN A 102 -13.09 19.21 -12.78
CA ASN A 102 -13.42 18.98 -11.37
C ASN A 102 -12.34 18.20 -10.63
N TRP A 103 -11.35 17.66 -11.36
CA TRP A 103 -10.29 16.85 -10.78
C TRP A 103 -9.30 17.70 -9.98
N LEU A 104 -8.92 17.21 -8.81
CA LEU A 104 -7.90 17.80 -7.98
C LEU A 104 -6.55 17.73 -8.72
N PHE A 105 -5.94 18.91 -8.95
CA PHE A 105 -4.71 19.05 -9.74
C PHE A 105 -4.78 18.45 -11.16
N GLY A 106 -5.99 18.27 -11.72
CA GLY A 106 -6.19 17.60 -13.00
C GLY A 106 -5.90 16.10 -12.98
N VAL A 107 -5.80 15.48 -11.80
CA VAL A 107 -5.48 14.06 -11.64
C VAL A 107 -6.77 13.24 -11.59
N SER A 108 -6.88 12.28 -12.52
CA SER A 108 -8.04 11.40 -12.57
C SER A 108 -8.12 10.50 -11.33
N PRO A 109 -9.31 9.95 -11.00
CA PRO A 109 -9.49 9.06 -9.86
C PRO A 109 -8.58 7.81 -9.87
N GLU A 110 -8.23 7.31 -11.07
CA GLU A 110 -7.31 6.19 -11.25
C GLU A 110 -5.87 6.53 -10.84
N GLY A 111 -5.46 7.79 -11.00
CA GLY A 111 -4.10 8.26 -10.74
C GLY A 111 -3.89 8.97 -9.40
N ILE A 112 -4.95 9.23 -8.64
CA ILE A 112 -4.90 10.08 -7.44
C ILE A 112 -4.05 9.48 -6.29
N GLY A 113 -3.73 8.19 -6.36
CA GLY A 113 -2.95 7.48 -5.34
C GLY A 113 -1.61 8.13 -5.03
N THR A 114 -0.95 8.79 -5.99
CA THR A 114 0.30 9.54 -5.74
C THR A 114 0.09 10.73 -4.81
N VAL A 115 -1.04 11.43 -4.91
CA VAL A 115 -1.38 12.53 -3.99
C VAL A 115 -1.68 11.98 -2.60
N GLY A 116 -2.42 10.86 -2.53
CA GLY A 116 -2.65 10.15 -1.26
C GLY A 116 -1.36 9.65 -0.60
N MET A 117 -0.38 9.21 -1.39
CA MET A 117 0.95 8.82 -0.93
C MET A 117 1.70 9.98 -0.29
N LEU A 118 1.70 11.16 -0.94
CA LEU A 118 2.31 12.37 -0.39
C LEU A 118 1.63 12.80 0.91
N LEU A 119 0.31 12.72 0.97
CA LEU A 119 -0.46 13.00 2.18
C LEU A 119 -0.08 12.04 3.32
N ASN A 120 0.04 10.74 3.03
CA ASN A 120 0.48 9.76 4.01
C ASN A 120 1.90 10.06 4.52
N PHE A 121 2.87 10.34 3.65
CA PHE A 121 4.21 10.76 4.06
C PHE A 121 4.16 11.97 5.01
N ALA A 122 3.41 13.00 4.65
CA ALA A 122 3.28 14.21 5.45
C ALA A 122 2.66 13.94 6.83
N VAL A 123 1.55 13.20 6.87
CA VAL A 123 0.84 12.88 8.12
C VAL A 123 1.66 11.95 8.99
N ALA A 124 2.22 10.88 8.44
CA ALA A 124 3.04 9.94 9.19
C ALA A 124 4.29 10.61 9.77
N PHE A 125 4.94 11.48 8.99
CA PHE A 125 6.09 12.24 9.46
C PHE A 125 5.70 13.22 10.58
N ALA A 126 4.62 13.99 10.41
CA ALA A 126 4.16 14.94 11.42
C ALA A 126 3.75 14.23 12.72
N VAL A 127 2.95 13.17 12.63
CA VAL A 127 2.47 12.40 13.78
C VAL A 127 3.64 11.72 14.50
N SER A 128 4.55 11.06 13.78
CA SER A 128 5.73 10.42 14.40
C SER A 128 6.69 11.40 15.10
N ARG A 129 6.64 12.69 14.74
CA ARG A 129 7.43 13.74 15.41
C ARG A 129 6.79 14.17 16.74
N VAL A 130 5.45 14.21 16.81
CA VAL A 130 4.72 14.65 18.00
C VAL A 130 4.34 13.51 18.95
N THR A 131 4.45 12.26 18.52
CA THR A 131 4.25 11.06 19.36
C THR A 131 5.57 10.50 19.89
N ALA A 132 5.47 9.55 20.83
CA ALA A 132 6.63 8.95 21.49
C ALA A 132 7.51 8.20 20.48
N PRO A 133 8.85 8.32 20.56
CA PRO A 133 9.73 7.57 19.68
C PRO A 133 9.60 6.05 19.94
N PRO A 134 9.91 5.19 18.96
CA PRO A 134 9.97 3.75 19.17
C PRO A 134 10.95 3.39 20.30
N PRO A 135 10.70 2.32 21.08
CA PRO A 135 11.65 1.83 22.09
C PRO A 135 13.03 1.54 21.48
N GLU A 136 14.10 1.75 22.26
CA GLU A 136 15.48 1.59 21.77
C GLU A 136 15.73 0.25 21.10
N HIS A 137 15.28 -0.86 21.70
CA HIS A 137 15.46 -2.20 21.12
C HIS A 137 14.86 -2.35 19.70
N ILE A 138 13.79 -1.62 19.37
CA ILE A 138 13.22 -1.61 18.01
C ILE A 138 14.10 -0.79 17.06
N GLN A 139 14.65 0.33 17.53
CA GLN A 139 15.57 1.15 16.74
C GLN A 139 16.84 0.37 16.39
N HIS A 140 17.39 -0.40 17.34
CA HIS A 140 18.54 -1.27 17.12
C HIS A 140 18.26 -2.36 16.08
N ILE A 141 17.09 -3.00 16.11
CA ILE A 141 16.69 -3.98 15.09
C ILE A 141 16.66 -3.34 13.70
N VAL A 142 16.11 -2.13 13.59
CA VAL A 142 16.05 -1.41 12.30
C VAL A 142 17.45 -1.02 11.82
N GLU A 143 18.35 -0.64 12.71
CA GLU A 143 19.75 -0.36 12.39
C GLU A 143 20.51 -1.59 11.90
N ASP A 144 20.35 -2.73 12.57
CA ASP A 144 20.96 -4.00 12.18
C ASP A 144 20.45 -4.49 10.81
N ILE A 145 19.19 -4.22 10.47
CA ILE A 145 18.63 -4.52 9.14
C ILE A 145 19.24 -3.61 8.06
N ARG A 146 19.53 -2.34 8.38
CA ARG A 146 20.12 -1.38 7.42
C ARG A 146 21.58 -1.66 7.15
N VAL A 147 22.33 -2.11 8.16
CA VAL A 147 23.76 -2.39 8.06
C VAL A 147 23.97 -3.89 8.16
N PRO A 148 23.87 -4.65 7.06
CA PRO A 148 24.09 -6.09 7.12
C PRO A 148 25.51 -6.35 7.62
N ARG A 149 25.64 -7.22 8.63
CA ARG A 149 26.93 -7.76 9.08
C ARG A 149 27.61 -8.42 7.87
N GLY A 150 28.57 -7.73 7.26
CA GLY A 150 29.25 -8.19 6.04
C GLY A 150 29.44 -7.15 4.93
N ALA A 151 28.98 -5.90 5.08
CA ALA A 151 29.45 -4.80 4.23
C ALA A 151 30.94 -4.55 4.54
N GLY A 152 31.83 -5.29 3.86
CA GLY A 152 33.28 -5.13 3.98
C GLY A 152 33.69 -3.68 3.73
N ALA A 153 34.74 -3.25 4.42
CA ALA A 153 35.34 -1.95 4.20
C ALA A 153 35.56 -1.71 2.70
N ALA A 154 35.20 -0.50 2.23
CA ALA A 154 35.51 -0.10 0.87
C ALA A 154 37.01 -0.28 0.64
N ILE A 155 37.36 -1.08 -0.37
CA ILE A 155 38.74 -1.20 -0.83
C ILE A 155 38.96 0.05 -1.66
N ASP A 156 39.66 1.04 -1.11
CA ASP A 156 40.12 2.20 -1.88
C ASP A 156 41.00 1.70 -3.04
N HIS A 157 40.77 2.25 -4.23
CA HIS A 157 41.58 2.04 -5.44
C HIS A 157 42.66 3.11 -5.56
#